data_AF-A0A9D4VV03-F1
#
_entry.id   AF-A0A9D4VV03-F1
#
_cell.length_a   1.000
_cell.length_b   1.000
_cell.length_c   1.000
_cell.angle_alpha   90.00
_cell.angle_beta   90.00
_cell.angle_gamma   90.00
#
_symmetry.space_group_name_H-M   'P 1'
#
loop_
_entity.id
_entity.type
_entity.pdbx_description
1 polymer ?
#
loop_
_entity_poly.entity_id
_entity_poly.type
_entity_poly.pdbx_seq_one_letter_code
_entity_poly.pdbx_strand_id
1 'polypeptide(L)'
;MSSKMCVFYGLFVCLMLVFCVSMTTSSRFDELFQPSWAFDHFVHEGDLLKLKLDNSSGAGFGSKNKYMFGKVSIQLKLVEGDSAGTVTAFYMSSEGTKHNEFDFEFLGNSTGEPYSVQTNVYVNGVGNREQRLNLWFDPTKDFHSYSIFWNQRQVVFLVDETPIRVHTNMEHRGIPYPKDQAMGVYSSIWNADDWATQGGRVKTDWSHAPFLVTYKSFEINACECPVSVAGMDNRKRCSSSEDKKYWWDEPKLSVLNLHQSHQLMWVRAKHMVYDYCNDASRFPVTPLECLHHRHRLL
;
A
#
# COMPACT_ATOMS: atom_id res chain seq x y z
N MET A 1 -10.41 -43.83 -76.18
CA MET A 1 -10.24 -42.37 -75.99
C MET A 1 -11.43 -41.83 -75.23
N SER A 2 -11.29 -41.56 -73.93
CA SER A 2 -11.93 -40.42 -73.28
C SER A 2 -11.38 -40.30 -71.87
N SER A 3 -11.03 -39.08 -71.51
CA SER A 3 -10.15 -38.69 -70.44
C SER A 3 -10.91 -38.51 -69.13
N LYS A 4 -10.22 -38.82 -68.02
CA LYS A 4 -10.56 -38.37 -66.67
C LYS A 4 -10.58 -36.84 -66.65
N MET A 5 -11.57 -36.25 -65.98
CA MET A 5 -11.51 -34.85 -65.55
C MET A 5 -12.23 -34.71 -64.21
N CYS A 6 -11.48 -34.87 -63.13
CA CYS A 6 -11.90 -34.44 -61.80
C CYS A 6 -11.81 -32.92 -61.74
N VAL A 7 -12.95 -32.27 -61.52
CA VAL A 7 -13.05 -30.83 -61.30
C VAL A 7 -12.67 -30.56 -59.84
N PHE A 8 -11.48 -29.98 -59.63
CA PHE A 8 -11.10 -29.40 -58.35
C PHE A 8 -11.72 -27.99 -58.23
N TYR A 9 -12.71 -27.84 -57.34
CA TYR A 9 -13.13 -26.52 -56.87
C TYR A 9 -12.14 -26.05 -55.80
N GLY A 10 -11.30 -25.07 -56.15
CA GLY A 10 -10.46 -24.35 -55.19
C GLY A 10 -11.29 -23.35 -54.39
N LEU A 11 -11.44 -23.60 -53.09
CA LEU A 11 -12.04 -22.65 -52.15
C LEU A 11 -10.97 -21.62 -51.75
N PHE A 12 -11.09 -20.39 -52.26
CA PHE A 12 -10.26 -19.26 -51.84
C PHE A 12 -10.87 -18.67 -50.56
N VAL A 13 -10.32 -19.01 -49.39
CA VAL A 13 -10.71 -18.38 -48.11
C VAL A 13 -9.74 -17.25 -47.84
N CYS A 14 -10.15 -16.01 -48.15
CA CYS A 14 -9.51 -14.80 -47.66
C CYS A 14 -9.72 -14.69 -46.14
N LEU A 15 -8.71 -15.04 -45.35
CA LEU A 15 -8.68 -14.73 -43.92
C LEU A 15 -8.24 -13.26 -43.77
N MET A 16 -9.21 -12.34 -43.69
CA MET A 16 -8.96 -10.97 -43.23
C MET A 16 -8.71 -11.03 -41.72
N LEU A 17 -7.43 -11.07 -41.32
CA LEU A 17 -7.02 -10.82 -39.94
C LEU A 17 -7.23 -9.33 -39.64
N VAL A 18 -8.41 -9.01 -39.11
CA VAL A 18 -8.65 -7.72 -38.44
C VAL A 18 -7.84 -7.73 -37.16
N PHE A 19 -6.65 -7.14 -37.20
CA PHE A 19 -5.93 -6.74 -35.99
C PHE A 19 -6.71 -5.59 -35.35
N CYS A 20 -7.62 -5.95 -34.44
CA CYS A 20 -8.15 -4.99 -33.48
C CYS A 20 -7.01 -4.66 -32.54
N VAL A 21 -6.35 -3.51 -32.75
CA VAL A 21 -5.45 -2.94 -31.76
C VAL A 21 -6.32 -2.54 -30.58
N SER A 22 -6.38 -3.40 -29.57
CA SER A 22 -7.00 -3.07 -28.31
C SER A 22 -6.29 -1.83 -27.76
N MET A 23 -7.01 -0.73 -27.63
CA MET A 23 -6.56 0.39 -26.80
C MET A 23 -6.33 -0.17 -25.39
N THR A 24 -5.08 -0.15 -24.94
CA THR A 24 -4.70 -0.68 -23.64
C THR A 24 -5.39 0.12 -22.55
N THR A 25 -6.14 -0.59 -21.71
CA THR A 25 -7.03 -0.05 -20.70
C THR A 25 -6.26 0.49 -19.50
N SER A 26 -6.04 1.81 -19.44
CA SER A 26 -5.68 2.56 -18.21
C SER A 26 -6.77 2.49 -17.10
N SER A 27 -7.78 1.62 -17.24
CA SER A 27 -9.10 1.82 -16.66
C SER A 27 -9.09 1.81 -15.13
N ARG A 28 -8.28 0.97 -14.46
CA ARG A 28 -8.36 0.84 -12.99
C ARG A 28 -7.68 1.97 -12.20
N PHE A 29 -6.60 2.56 -12.70
CA PHE A 29 -6.01 3.73 -12.02
C PHE A 29 -6.96 4.92 -12.15
N ASP A 30 -7.36 5.25 -13.38
CA ASP A 30 -8.20 6.43 -13.64
C ASP A 30 -9.61 6.29 -13.06
N GLU A 31 -10.10 5.09 -12.77
CA GLU A 31 -11.36 4.88 -12.04
C GLU A 31 -11.26 5.32 -10.57
N LEU A 32 -10.14 5.02 -9.90
CA LEU A 32 -10.01 5.14 -8.45
C LEU A 32 -9.14 6.32 -7.98
N PHE A 33 -8.19 6.74 -8.80
CA PHE A 33 -7.11 7.66 -8.45
C PHE A 33 -6.95 8.78 -9.47
N GLN A 34 -6.21 9.82 -9.07
CA GLN A 34 -5.77 10.90 -9.94
C GLN A 34 -4.38 11.40 -9.51
N PRO A 35 -3.55 11.88 -10.45
CA PRO A 35 -2.29 12.54 -10.11
C PRO A 35 -2.53 13.73 -9.17
N SER A 36 -1.64 13.90 -8.20
CA SER A 36 -1.69 15.02 -7.24
C SER A 36 -0.71 16.13 -7.61
N TRP A 37 0.49 15.80 -8.10
CA TRP A 37 1.47 16.75 -8.65
C TRP A 37 2.38 16.09 -9.68
N ALA A 38 3.17 16.89 -10.41
CA ALA A 38 4.16 16.43 -11.41
C ALA A 38 3.59 15.43 -12.43
N PHE A 39 2.59 15.88 -13.19
CA PHE A 39 1.83 15.05 -14.13
C PHE A 39 2.72 14.47 -15.26
N ASP A 40 3.83 15.13 -15.57
CA ASP A 40 4.87 14.69 -16.51
C ASP A 40 5.79 13.58 -15.94
N HIS A 41 5.66 13.26 -14.66
CA HIS A 41 6.38 12.17 -13.97
C HIS A 41 5.54 10.89 -13.85
N PHE A 42 4.38 10.84 -14.53
CA PHE A 42 3.52 9.67 -14.65
C PHE A 42 3.72 9.04 -16.03
N VAL A 43 4.16 7.78 -16.06
CA VAL A 43 4.31 7.02 -17.32
C VAL A 43 3.35 5.84 -17.28
N HIS A 44 2.43 5.79 -18.25
CA HIS A 44 1.46 4.71 -18.40
C HIS A 44 1.96 3.72 -19.46
N GLU A 45 2.07 2.45 -19.10
CA GLU A 45 2.50 1.36 -19.99
C GLU A 45 1.52 0.19 -19.88
N GLY A 46 0.49 0.19 -20.74
CA GLY A 46 -0.61 -0.75 -20.61
C GLY A 46 -1.38 -0.53 -19.31
N ASP A 47 -1.49 -1.57 -18.49
CA ASP A 47 -2.11 -1.51 -17.15
C ASP A 47 -1.14 -1.08 -16.04
N LEU A 48 0.12 -0.80 -16.39
CA LEU A 48 1.15 -0.36 -15.45
C LEU A 48 1.16 1.16 -15.36
N LEU A 49 1.26 1.67 -14.13
CA LEU A 49 1.62 3.05 -13.85
C LEU A 49 3.05 3.08 -13.31
N LYS A 50 3.89 3.98 -13.81
CA LYS A 50 5.22 4.27 -13.25
C LYS A 50 5.26 5.69 -12.74
N LEU A 51 5.79 5.88 -11.54
CA LEU A 51 6.16 7.19 -11.03
C LEU A 51 7.67 7.39 -11.15
N LYS A 52 8.05 8.57 -11.61
CA LYS A 52 9.43 9.02 -11.76
C LYS A 52 9.83 9.93 -10.60
N LEU A 53 11.05 9.76 -10.12
CA LEU A 53 11.76 10.74 -9.32
C LEU A 53 13.07 11.10 -10.03
N ASP A 54 13.29 12.38 -10.25
CA ASP A 54 14.55 12.94 -10.73
C ASP A 54 14.87 14.27 -10.04
N ASN A 55 15.93 14.95 -10.47
CA ASN A 55 16.40 16.18 -9.83
C ASN A 55 15.40 17.34 -9.90
N SER A 56 14.37 17.24 -10.74
CA SER A 56 13.36 18.29 -10.93
C SER A 56 12.17 18.08 -9.99
N SER A 57 11.70 16.85 -9.83
CA SER A 57 10.55 16.53 -8.99
C SER A 57 10.45 15.03 -8.67
N GLY A 58 9.77 14.74 -7.56
CA GLY A 58 9.09 13.46 -7.37
C GLY A 58 7.69 13.48 -7.98
N ALA A 59 6.86 12.51 -7.64
CA ALA A 59 5.48 12.43 -8.10
C ALA A 59 4.59 11.74 -7.07
N GLY A 60 3.29 11.97 -7.14
CA GLY A 60 2.35 11.26 -6.30
C GLY A 60 0.91 11.45 -6.72
N PHE A 61 0.07 10.50 -6.31
CA PHE A 61 -1.35 10.43 -6.63
C PHE A 61 -2.18 10.20 -5.37
N GLY A 62 -3.47 10.50 -5.49
CA GLY A 62 -4.46 10.32 -4.43
C GLY A 62 -5.74 9.74 -4.99
N SER A 63 -6.49 9.02 -4.14
CA SER A 63 -7.80 8.50 -4.51
C SER A 63 -8.80 9.63 -4.71
N LYS A 64 -9.72 9.44 -5.66
CA LYS A 64 -10.77 10.43 -5.95
C LYS A 64 -11.76 10.60 -4.81
N ASN A 65 -12.00 9.52 -4.07
CA ASN A 65 -12.88 9.51 -2.91
C ASN A 65 -12.11 9.18 -1.63
N LYS A 66 -12.76 9.41 -0.49
CA LYS A 66 -12.28 8.99 0.83
C LYS A 66 -13.02 7.74 1.27
N TYR A 67 -12.38 6.96 2.12
CA TYR A 67 -12.89 5.67 2.54
C TYR A 67 -12.83 5.52 4.06
N MET A 68 -13.73 4.71 4.58
CA MET A 68 -13.78 4.36 5.98
C MET A 68 -14.01 2.87 6.15
N PHE A 69 -13.05 2.18 6.76
CA PHE A 69 -13.04 0.72 6.89
C PHE A 69 -13.05 -0.05 5.56
N GLY A 70 -12.54 -1.29 5.59
CA GLY A 70 -12.36 -2.17 4.44
C GLY A 70 -10.89 -2.50 4.19
N LYS A 71 -10.55 -2.79 2.93
CA LYS A 71 -9.19 -3.11 2.50
C LYS A 71 -8.82 -2.32 1.26
N VAL A 72 -7.63 -1.75 1.29
CA VAL A 72 -6.97 -1.16 0.12
C VAL A 72 -5.73 -1.98 -0.20
N SER A 73 -5.50 -2.24 -1.48
CA SER A 73 -4.38 -3.04 -1.96
C SER A 73 -3.83 -2.47 -3.25
N ILE A 74 -2.51 -2.52 -3.37
CA ILE A 74 -1.77 -2.18 -4.58
C ILE A 74 -0.63 -3.15 -4.76
N GLN A 75 -0.27 -3.46 -6.02
CA GLN A 75 0.95 -4.18 -6.31
C GLN A 75 2.06 -3.20 -6.70
N LEU A 76 3.18 -3.28 -5.99
CA LEU A 76 4.36 -2.43 -6.20
C LEU A 76 5.53 -3.27 -6.65
N LYS A 77 6.32 -2.71 -7.57
CA LYS A 77 7.70 -3.12 -7.83
C LYS A 77 8.59 -1.89 -7.62
N LEU A 78 9.48 -1.97 -6.64
CA LEU A 78 10.29 -0.85 -6.17
C LEU A 78 11.45 -0.51 -7.11
N VAL A 79 12.10 0.61 -6.85
CA VAL A 79 13.22 1.12 -7.66
C VAL A 79 14.38 0.12 -7.62
N GLU A 80 14.79 -0.35 -8.79
CA GLU A 80 15.93 -1.25 -8.96
C GLU A 80 17.27 -0.49 -8.92
N GLY A 81 18.34 -1.17 -8.49
CA GLY A 81 19.69 -0.60 -8.46
C GLY A 81 19.91 0.26 -7.22
N ASP A 82 20.61 1.38 -7.39
CA ASP A 82 20.82 2.34 -6.30
C ASP A 82 19.57 3.19 -6.13
N SER A 83 18.97 3.09 -4.95
CA SER A 83 17.76 3.81 -4.55
C SER A 83 17.98 4.60 -3.26
N ALA A 84 19.24 4.77 -2.84
CA ALA A 84 19.57 5.46 -1.61
C ALA A 84 18.97 6.88 -1.59
N GLY A 85 18.51 7.30 -0.41
CA GLY A 85 17.83 8.58 -0.18
C GLY A 85 16.41 8.66 -0.74
N THR A 86 15.91 7.67 -1.51
CA THR A 86 14.54 7.68 -2.03
C THR A 86 13.55 7.03 -1.05
N VAL A 87 12.33 7.55 -1.02
CA VAL A 87 11.18 6.93 -0.35
C VAL A 87 10.07 6.76 -1.35
N THR A 88 9.59 5.53 -1.51
CA THR A 88 8.27 5.25 -2.09
C THR A 88 7.29 5.12 -0.93
N ALA A 89 6.17 5.83 -0.95
CA ALA A 89 5.13 5.73 0.07
C ALA A 89 3.85 5.12 -0.50
N PHE A 90 3.13 4.33 0.28
CA PHE A 90 1.74 3.92 0.04
C PHE A 90 0.99 4.04 1.36
N TYR A 91 0.03 4.94 1.43
CA TYR A 91 -0.55 5.32 2.72
C TYR A 91 -2.01 5.71 2.63
N MET A 92 -2.69 5.68 3.77
CA MET A 92 -4.02 6.27 3.93
C MET A 92 -3.92 7.43 4.89
N SER A 93 -4.50 8.58 4.55
CA SER A 93 -4.48 9.75 5.44
C SER A 93 -5.77 10.56 5.39
N SER A 94 -6.10 11.20 6.51
CA SER A 94 -7.19 12.17 6.63
C SER A 94 -6.62 13.58 6.67
N GLU A 95 -7.48 14.59 6.62
CA GLU A 95 -7.02 15.97 6.51
C GLU A 95 -6.88 16.67 7.87
N GLY A 96 -6.00 17.66 7.91
CA GLY A 96 -5.85 18.57 9.04
C GLY A 96 -4.82 18.12 10.09
N THR A 97 -4.65 18.93 11.13
CA THR A 97 -3.60 18.73 12.14
C THR A 97 -3.87 17.57 13.10
N LYS A 98 -5.11 17.07 13.14
CA LYS A 98 -5.53 15.91 13.92
C LYS A 98 -5.84 14.70 13.03
N HIS A 99 -5.15 14.58 11.90
CA HIS A 99 -5.37 13.47 10.98
C HIS A 99 -5.06 12.11 11.63
N ASN A 100 -5.79 11.09 11.21
CA ASN A 100 -5.35 9.71 11.27
C ASN A 100 -4.61 9.36 9.98
N GLU A 101 -3.60 8.48 10.08
CA GLU A 101 -2.80 8.04 8.93
C GLU A 101 -2.18 6.66 9.16
N PHE A 102 -2.05 5.89 8.07
CA PHE A 102 -1.47 4.54 8.01
C PHE A 102 -0.43 4.48 6.90
N ASP A 103 0.83 4.22 7.25
CA ASP A 103 1.93 4.35 6.31
C ASP A 103 2.56 3.01 5.96
N PHE A 104 2.79 2.78 4.68
CA PHE A 104 3.94 2.04 4.18
C PHE A 104 4.93 3.03 3.57
N GLU A 105 6.17 2.98 4.02
CA GLU A 105 7.28 3.74 3.44
C GLU A 105 8.41 2.78 3.12
N PHE A 106 8.74 2.66 1.83
CA PHE A 106 9.81 1.84 1.33
C PHE A 106 11.07 2.69 1.22
N LEU A 107 12.01 2.45 2.14
CA LEU A 107 13.25 3.19 2.24
C LEU A 107 14.27 2.54 1.31
N GLY A 108 14.65 3.26 0.26
CA GLY A 108 15.64 2.81 -0.69
C GLY A 108 17.03 2.68 -0.07
N ASN A 109 17.91 1.98 -0.76
CA ASN A 109 19.25 1.66 -0.28
C ASN A 109 20.26 1.61 -1.43
N SER A 110 21.53 1.56 -1.08
CA SER A 110 22.61 1.38 -2.05
C SER A 110 22.49 0.04 -2.76
N THR A 111 23.03 -0.06 -3.98
CA THR A 111 22.95 -1.29 -4.79
C THR A 111 23.48 -2.50 -3.99
N GLY A 112 22.67 -3.56 -3.91
CA GLY A 112 23.01 -4.81 -3.23
C GLY A 112 22.62 -4.85 -1.74
N GLU A 113 22.24 -3.71 -1.15
CA GLU A 113 21.72 -3.65 0.21
C GLU A 113 20.19 -3.78 0.23
N PRO A 114 19.59 -4.37 1.27
CA PRO A 114 18.15 -4.61 1.31
C PRO A 114 17.37 -3.31 1.48
N TYR A 115 16.19 -3.26 0.87
CA TYR A 115 15.15 -2.29 1.22
C TYR A 115 14.68 -2.48 2.65
N SER A 116 14.33 -1.38 3.31
CA SER A 116 13.61 -1.40 4.58
C SER A 116 12.18 -0.92 4.37
N VAL A 117 11.21 -1.64 4.91
CA VAL A 117 9.81 -1.22 4.93
C VAL A 117 9.51 -0.64 6.30
N GLN A 118 9.21 0.64 6.34
CA GLN A 118 8.69 1.33 7.52
C GLN A 118 7.16 1.31 7.47
N THR A 119 6.54 1.02 8.61
CA THR A 119 5.12 1.29 8.83
C THR A 119 4.96 2.29 9.96
N ASN A 120 3.93 3.13 9.89
CA ASN A 120 3.57 4.05 10.95
C ASN A 120 2.05 4.16 11.10
N VAL A 121 1.62 4.64 12.26
CA VAL A 121 0.20 4.85 12.57
C VAL A 121 0.06 6.17 13.31
N TYR A 122 -0.61 7.13 12.69
CA TYR A 122 -1.05 8.37 13.32
C TYR A 122 -2.50 8.23 13.79
N VAL A 123 -2.75 8.71 15.01
CA VAL A 123 -4.11 8.84 15.54
C VAL A 123 -4.25 10.23 16.13
N ASN A 124 -5.23 11.00 15.64
CA ASN A 124 -5.45 12.38 16.05
C ASN A 124 -4.21 13.29 15.94
N GLY A 125 -3.42 13.12 14.88
CA GLY A 125 -2.19 13.86 14.59
C GLY A 125 -0.97 13.39 15.36
N VAL A 126 -1.09 12.35 16.19
CA VAL A 126 0.02 11.79 16.96
C VAL A 126 0.49 10.51 16.28
N GLY A 127 1.67 10.54 15.67
CA GLY A 127 2.38 9.38 15.13
C GLY A 127 3.42 8.84 16.11
N ASN A 128 4.67 8.76 15.67
CA ASN A 128 5.82 8.19 16.41
C ASN A 128 5.66 6.70 16.74
N ARG A 129 5.04 5.94 15.84
CA ARG A 129 4.81 4.49 16.01
C ARG A 129 5.50 3.70 14.92
N GLU A 130 6.71 4.08 14.55
CA GLU A 130 7.43 3.45 13.45
C GLU A 130 7.79 2.01 13.81
N GLN A 131 7.59 1.10 12.86
CA GLN A 131 8.18 -0.24 12.86
C GLN A 131 8.88 -0.43 11.53
N ARG A 132 10.10 -0.96 11.52
CA ARG A 132 10.86 -1.22 10.30
C ARG A 132 11.19 -2.69 10.19
N LEU A 133 11.10 -3.23 8.98
CA LEU A 133 11.46 -4.61 8.69
C LEU A 133 12.16 -4.74 7.33
N ASN A 134 12.93 -5.81 7.17
CA ASN A 134 13.46 -6.24 5.88
C ASN A 134 12.54 -7.30 5.28
N LEU A 135 12.24 -7.21 3.99
CA LEU A 135 11.39 -8.20 3.30
C LEU A 135 12.13 -9.54 3.13
N TRP A 136 11.38 -10.64 3.02
CA TRP A 136 11.90 -11.98 2.75
C TRP A 136 12.09 -12.28 1.26
N PHE A 137 12.04 -11.24 0.43
CA PHE A 137 12.22 -11.27 -1.02
C PHE A 137 12.82 -9.93 -1.46
N ASP A 138 13.31 -9.88 -2.70
CA ASP A 138 13.78 -8.63 -3.33
C ASP A 138 12.59 -7.89 -3.97
N PRO A 139 12.12 -6.77 -3.40
CA PRO A 139 10.94 -6.05 -3.86
C PRO A 139 11.16 -5.28 -5.18
N THR A 140 12.38 -5.28 -5.74
CA THR A 140 12.66 -4.63 -7.03
C THR A 140 12.52 -5.61 -8.20
N LYS A 141 12.41 -6.91 -7.96
CA LYS A 141 12.46 -7.95 -9.01
C LYS A 141 11.09 -8.37 -9.51
N ASP A 142 10.08 -8.36 -8.65
CA ASP A 142 8.71 -8.69 -9.02
C ASP A 142 7.71 -7.77 -8.29
N PHE A 143 6.46 -7.83 -8.73
CA PHE A 143 5.36 -7.15 -8.07
C PHE A 143 4.91 -7.93 -6.84
N HIS A 144 4.84 -7.22 -5.71
CA HIS A 144 4.28 -7.73 -4.47
C HIS A 144 3.10 -6.88 -4.04
N SER A 145 2.13 -7.52 -3.40
CA SER A 145 0.93 -6.84 -2.91
C SER A 145 1.16 -6.26 -1.53
N TYR A 146 0.82 -4.98 -1.38
CA TYR A 146 0.87 -4.25 -0.12
C TYR A 146 -0.54 -3.79 0.20
N SER A 147 -1.04 -4.20 1.36
CA SER A 147 -2.43 -3.95 1.74
C SER A 147 -2.55 -3.35 3.13
N ILE A 148 -3.53 -2.46 3.27
CA ILE A 148 -3.99 -1.96 4.56
C ILE A 148 -5.43 -2.43 4.74
N PHE A 149 -5.66 -3.30 5.72
CA PHE A 149 -6.98 -3.68 6.18
C PHE A 149 -7.32 -2.88 7.43
N TRP A 150 -8.49 -2.25 7.46
CA TRP A 150 -8.93 -1.42 8.56
C TRP A 150 -10.39 -1.70 8.86
N ASN A 151 -10.72 -2.03 10.10
CA ASN A 151 -12.10 -2.09 10.57
C ASN A 151 -12.22 -1.42 11.95
N GLN A 152 -13.36 -1.59 12.62
CA GLN A 152 -13.55 -1.00 13.95
C GLN A 152 -12.67 -1.62 15.05
N ARG A 153 -12.01 -2.75 14.76
CA ARG A 153 -11.33 -3.59 15.75
C ARG A 153 -9.82 -3.59 15.58
N GLN A 154 -9.33 -3.44 14.35
CA GLN A 154 -7.90 -3.45 14.06
C GLN A 154 -7.56 -2.80 12.72
N VAL A 155 -6.34 -2.27 12.65
CA VAL A 155 -5.62 -1.98 11.42
C VAL A 155 -4.56 -3.07 11.23
N VAL A 156 -4.50 -3.67 10.05
CA VAL A 156 -3.55 -4.72 9.70
C VAL A 156 -2.81 -4.32 8.43
N PHE A 157 -1.49 -4.30 8.51
CA PHE A 157 -0.61 -4.11 7.36
C PHE A 157 -0.21 -5.48 6.84
N LEU A 158 -0.37 -5.72 5.54
CA LEU A 158 -0.05 -7.00 4.91
C LEU A 158 0.90 -6.83 3.72
N VAL A 159 1.78 -7.82 3.56
CA VAL A 159 2.59 -8.05 2.37
C VAL A 159 2.24 -9.45 1.85
N ASP A 160 1.69 -9.56 0.65
CA ASP A 160 1.23 -10.84 0.08
C ASP A 160 0.36 -11.65 1.03
N GLU A 161 -0.68 -11.00 1.58
CA GLU A 161 -1.60 -11.52 2.60
C GLU A 161 -0.94 -11.95 3.93
N THR A 162 0.38 -11.77 4.09
CA THR A 162 1.11 -12.03 5.32
C THR A 162 1.05 -10.78 6.21
N PRO A 163 0.43 -10.83 7.40
CA PRO A 163 0.37 -9.69 8.29
C PRO A 163 1.77 -9.39 8.85
N ILE A 164 2.22 -8.15 8.67
CA ILE A 164 3.52 -7.68 9.19
C ILE A 164 3.35 -6.82 10.45
N ARG A 165 2.16 -6.25 10.64
CA ARG A 165 1.81 -5.41 11.78
C ARG A 165 0.31 -5.41 12.03
N VAL A 166 -0.06 -5.34 13.30
CA VAL A 166 -1.45 -5.11 13.75
C VAL A 166 -1.45 -3.96 14.76
N HIS A 167 -2.40 -3.05 14.59
CA HIS A 167 -2.75 -2.03 15.56
C HIS A 167 -4.20 -2.24 16.00
N THR A 168 -4.39 -2.77 17.20
CA THR A 168 -5.70 -3.16 17.73
C THR A 168 -6.41 -1.97 18.36
N ASN A 169 -7.73 -1.88 18.19
CA ASN A 169 -8.56 -0.92 18.90
C ASN A 169 -8.56 -1.23 20.41
N MET A 170 -7.99 -0.33 21.20
CA MET A 170 -7.91 -0.42 22.66
C MET A 170 -8.51 0.82 23.35
N GLU A 171 -9.53 1.44 22.75
CA GLU A 171 -10.20 2.60 23.34
C GLU A 171 -10.79 2.33 24.73
N HIS A 172 -11.22 1.09 25.00
CA HIS A 172 -11.66 0.66 26.33
C HIS A 172 -10.56 0.76 27.41
N ARG A 173 -9.30 0.98 27.01
CA ARG A 173 -8.13 1.20 27.88
C ARG A 173 -7.58 2.64 27.76
N GLY A 174 -8.33 3.54 27.13
CA GLY A 174 -7.94 4.95 26.96
C GLY A 174 -6.96 5.20 25.81
N ILE A 175 -6.70 4.22 24.94
CA ILE A 175 -5.82 4.38 23.78
C ILE A 175 -6.67 4.80 22.57
N PRO A 176 -6.43 5.98 21.97
CA PRO A 176 -7.17 6.44 20.80
C PRO A 176 -7.08 5.46 19.62
N TYR A 177 -8.15 5.37 18.82
CA TYR A 177 -8.19 4.55 17.62
C TYR A 177 -8.79 5.34 16.45
N PRO A 178 -8.27 5.20 15.22
CA PRO A 178 -8.77 5.88 14.03
C PRO A 178 -10.14 5.29 13.62
N LYS A 179 -11.23 5.94 14.04
CA LYS A 179 -12.61 5.43 13.84
C LYS A 179 -13.63 6.45 13.37
N ASP A 180 -13.22 7.68 13.09
CA ASP A 180 -14.13 8.82 12.92
C ASP A 180 -13.74 9.75 11.77
N GLN A 181 -12.62 9.49 11.08
CA GLN A 181 -12.15 10.30 9.95
C GLN A 181 -11.98 9.39 8.73
N ALA A 182 -12.70 9.70 7.65
CA ALA A 182 -12.50 9.03 6.36
C ALA A 182 -11.15 9.47 5.77
N MET A 183 -10.44 8.53 5.17
CA MET A 183 -9.09 8.73 4.66
C MET A 183 -9.03 8.55 3.14
N GLY A 184 -8.27 9.39 2.47
CA GLY A 184 -7.85 9.13 1.09
C GLY A 184 -6.75 8.07 1.06
N VAL A 185 -6.56 7.45 -0.09
CA VAL A 185 -5.47 6.50 -0.36
C VAL A 185 -4.47 7.21 -1.27
N TYR A 186 -3.20 7.18 -0.91
CA TYR A 186 -2.16 7.95 -1.56
C TYR A 186 -0.94 7.10 -1.86
N SER A 187 -0.17 7.52 -2.84
CA SER A 187 1.19 7.03 -3.05
C SER A 187 2.06 8.10 -3.67
N SER A 188 3.35 8.04 -3.37
CA SER A 188 4.33 8.99 -3.89
C SER A 188 5.72 8.38 -3.96
N ILE A 189 6.59 9.00 -4.74
CA ILE A 189 8.03 8.80 -4.70
C ILE A 189 8.70 10.16 -4.52
N TRP A 190 9.63 10.26 -3.58
CA TRP A 190 10.29 11.50 -3.20
C TRP A 190 11.67 11.27 -2.58
N ASN A 191 12.49 12.32 -2.52
CA ASN A 191 13.80 12.30 -1.87
C ASN A 191 13.69 12.65 -0.39
N ALA A 192 14.30 11.83 0.45
CA ALA A 192 14.26 11.87 1.91
C ALA A 192 15.67 11.71 2.50
N ASP A 193 16.64 12.40 1.88
CA ASP A 193 18.08 12.31 2.17
C ASP A 193 18.43 12.41 3.65
N ASP A 194 17.66 13.17 4.42
CA ASP A 194 17.96 13.45 5.82
C ASP A 194 17.73 12.26 6.74
N TRP A 195 17.04 11.20 6.29
CA TRP A 195 16.69 10.09 7.19
C TRP A 195 16.50 8.73 6.53
N ALA A 196 16.17 8.65 5.23
CA ALA A 196 15.70 7.40 4.62
C ALA A 196 16.73 6.27 4.66
N THR A 197 17.94 6.50 4.14
CA THR A 197 18.94 5.45 4.02
C THR A 197 19.98 5.56 5.11
N GLN A 198 20.09 4.51 5.94
CA GLN A 198 21.03 4.42 7.06
C GLN A 198 20.93 5.63 8.03
N GLY A 199 19.70 6.09 8.28
CA GLY A 199 19.45 7.26 9.13
C GLY A 199 19.95 8.57 8.51
N GLY A 200 19.94 8.67 7.17
CA GLY A 200 20.31 9.86 6.42
C GLY A 200 21.80 10.00 6.11
N ARG A 201 22.60 8.97 6.38
CA ARG A 201 24.05 8.97 6.09
C ARG A 201 24.35 8.84 4.60
N VAL A 202 23.54 8.06 3.88
CA VAL A 202 23.69 7.85 2.44
C VAL A 202 22.63 8.69 1.73
N LYS A 203 23.10 9.54 0.81
CA LYS A 203 22.30 10.51 0.07
C LYS A 203 21.96 9.95 -1.32
N THR A 204 20.94 10.50 -1.96
CA THR A 204 20.58 10.17 -3.33
C THR A 204 21.69 10.59 -4.29
N ASP A 205 22.19 9.62 -5.06
CA ASP A 205 23.03 9.88 -6.23
C ASP A 205 22.14 10.14 -7.45
N TRP A 206 21.91 11.41 -7.74
CA TRP A 206 21.07 11.84 -8.87
C TRP A 206 21.61 11.44 -10.25
N SER A 207 22.85 10.96 -10.37
CA SER A 207 23.34 10.39 -11.63
C SER A 207 22.65 9.08 -12.01
N HIS A 208 22.01 8.41 -11.05
CA HIS A 208 21.17 7.23 -11.26
C HIS A 208 19.69 7.55 -11.56
N ALA A 209 19.32 8.83 -11.60
CA ALA A 209 17.99 9.23 -12.01
C ALA A 209 17.74 8.92 -13.52
N PRO A 210 16.50 8.60 -13.91
CA PRO A 210 15.30 8.57 -13.08
C PRO A 210 15.17 7.32 -12.20
N PHE A 211 14.73 7.52 -10.96
CA PHE A 211 14.27 6.44 -10.09
C PHE A 211 12.82 6.12 -10.43
N LEU A 212 12.54 4.86 -10.77
CA LEU A 212 11.23 4.42 -11.24
C LEU A 212 10.63 3.37 -10.30
N VAL A 213 9.48 3.70 -9.70
CA VAL A 213 8.62 2.73 -9.02
C VAL A 213 7.44 2.39 -9.93
N THR A 214 7.08 1.11 -10.01
CA THR A 214 6.00 0.63 -10.88
C THR A 214 4.85 0.07 -10.06
N TYR A 215 3.62 0.39 -10.48
CA TYR A 215 2.36 0.06 -9.84
C TYR A 215 1.46 -0.71 -10.79
N LYS A 216 0.67 -1.64 -10.24
CA LYS A 216 -0.47 -2.27 -10.93
C LYS A 216 -1.49 -2.77 -9.91
N SER A 217 -2.61 -3.30 -10.42
CA SER A 217 -3.64 -3.97 -9.61
C SER A 217 -4.16 -3.10 -8.46
N PHE A 218 -4.64 -1.91 -8.80
CA PHE A 218 -5.27 -0.99 -7.84
C PHE A 218 -6.62 -1.53 -7.35
N GLU A 219 -6.74 -1.75 -6.05
CA GLU A 219 -7.94 -2.30 -5.42
C GLU A 219 -8.36 -1.52 -4.17
N ILE A 220 -9.59 -1.02 -4.19
CA ILE A 220 -10.23 -0.44 -3.01
C ILE A 220 -11.56 -1.18 -2.78
N ASN A 221 -11.59 -2.04 -1.77
CA ASN A 221 -12.80 -2.70 -1.29
C ASN A 221 -13.12 -2.18 0.11
N ALA A 222 -13.66 -0.96 0.13
CA ALA A 222 -13.86 -0.16 1.33
C ALA A 222 -15.17 0.64 1.23
N CYS A 223 -15.67 1.15 2.37
CA CYS A 223 -16.86 1.98 2.35
C CYS A 223 -16.50 3.41 1.93
N GLU A 224 -16.97 3.79 0.74
CA GLU A 224 -16.79 5.14 0.21
C GLU A 224 -17.61 6.18 1.00
N CYS A 225 -16.93 7.25 1.41
CA CYS A 225 -17.45 8.36 2.18
C CYS A 225 -17.50 9.63 1.33
N PRO A 226 -18.70 10.18 1.08
CA PRO A 226 -18.83 11.46 0.38
C PRO A 226 -18.16 12.60 1.16
N VAL A 227 -17.50 13.50 0.45
CA VAL A 227 -16.77 14.64 1.03
C VAL A 227 -17.68 15.59 1.84
N SER A 228 -18.98 15.63 1.52
CA SER A 228 -19.97 16.52 2.13
C SER A 228 -20.53 16.06 3.48
N VAL A 229 -20.14 14.88 3.99
CA VAL A 229 -20.74 14.26 5.19
C VAL A 229 -19.78 14.33 6.38
N ALA A 230 -20.30 14.72 7.55
CA ALA A 230 -19.52 14.77 8.79
C ALA A 230 -18.99 13.39 9.22
N GLY A 231 -17.83 13.34 9.88
CA GLY A 231 -17.13 12.09 10.23
C GLY A 231 -17.95 11.09 11.06
N MET A 232 -18.78 11.57 12.00
CA MET A 232 -19.65 10.69 12.79
C MET A 232 -20.73 9.99 11.95
N ASP A 233 -21.23 10.65 10.90
CA ASP A 233 -22.25 10.10 10.02
C ASP A 233 -21.63 9.11 9.04
N ASN A 234 -20.40 9.35 8.59
CA ASN A 234 -19.60 8.38 7.84
C ASN A 234 -19.36 7.10 8.64
N ARG A 235 -19.03 7.21 9.94
CA ARG A 235 -18.86 6.03 10.81
C ARG A 235 -20.13 5.18 10.84
N LYS A 236 -21.29 5.79 11.09
CA LYS A 236 -22.57 5.05 11.12
C LYS A 236 -22.87 4.40 9.78
N ARG A 237 -22.63 5.11 8.67
CA ARG A 237 -22.86 4.61 7.31
C ARG A 237 -21.99 3.41 6.94
N CYS A 238 -20.75 3.40 7.43
CA CYS A 238 -19.73 2.38 7.14
C CYS A 238 -19.62 1.30 8.23
N SER A 239 -20.55 1.28 9.18
CA SER A 239 -20.71 0.22 10.18
C SER A 239 -21.82 -0.74 9.74
N SER A 240 -21.67 -2.02 10.04
CA SER A 240 -22.77 -2.98 9.83
C SER A 240 -23.96 -2.70 10.74
N SER A 241 -25.17 -2.89 10.22
CA SER A 241 -26.47 -2.85 10.89
C SER A 241 -27.30 -4.10 10.57
N GLU A 242 -28.52 -4.20 11.08
CA GLU A 242 -29.44 -5.32 10.77
C GLU A 242 -29.68 -5.45 9.26
N ASP A 243 -29.84 -4.32 8.56
CA ASP A 243 -30.15 -4.28 7.12
C ASP A 243 -28.92 -4.23 6.20
N LYS A 244 -27.72 -3.99 6.76
CA LYS A 244 -26.50 -3.76 5.97
C LYS A 244 -25.31 -4.42 6.62
N LYS A 245 -24.76 -5.44 5.97
CA LYS A 245 -23.58 -6.15 6.47
C LYS A 245 -22.38 -5.89 5.57
N TYR A 246 -21.28 -5.52 6.19
CA TYR A 246 -19.99 -5.38 5.53
C TYR A 246 -19.11 -6.59 5.81
N TRP A 247 -18.38 -7.04 4.79
CA TRP A 247 -17.54 -8.24 4.89
C TRP A 247 -16.44 -8.07 5.95
N TRP A 248 -15.87 -6.87 6.11
CA TRP A 248 -14.82 -6.57 7.09
C TRP A 248 -15.31 -6.58 8.55
N ASP A 249 -16.64 -6.56 8.75
CA ASP A 249 -17.27 -6.64 10.06
C ASP A 249 -17.63 -8.08 10.46
N GLU A 250 -17.35 -9.08 9.61
CA GLU A 250 -17.55 -10.48 9.98
C GLU A 250 -16.76 -10.83 11.27
N PRO A 251 -17.34 -11.62 12.19
CA PRO A 251 -16.69 -11.96 13.46
C PRO A 251 -15.29 -12.57 13.30
N LYS A 252 -15.05 -13.32 12.22
CA LYS A 252 -13.76 -13.94 11.92
C LYS A 252 -12.63 -12.96 11.58
N LEU A 253 -12.96 -11.70 11.25
CA LEU A 253 -12.02 -10.61 10.96
C LEU A 253 -11.86 -9.64 12.14
N SER A 254 -12.40 -10.00 13.31
CA SER A 254 -12.25 -9.22 14.55
C SER A 254 -10.82 -9.21 15.09
N VAL A 255 -10.08 -10.29 14.83
CA VAL A 255 -8.68 -10.51 15.21
C VAL A 255 -8.01 -11.33 14.11
N LEU A 256 -6.68 -11.39 14.09
CA LEU A 256 -5.98 -12.33 13.22
C LEU A 256 -6.36 -13.78 13.56
N ASN A 257 -6.49 -14.62 12.54
CA ASN A 257 -6.62 -16.06 12.78
C ASN A 257 -5.29 -16.67 13.27
N LEU A 258 -5.30 -17.96 13.65
CA LEU A 258 -4.12 -18.64 14.19
C LEU A 258 -2.94 -18.64 13.20
N HIS A 259 -3.20 -18.91 11.92
CA HIS A 259 -2.17 -18.95 10.89
C HIS A 259 -1.54 -17.56 10.68
N GLN A 260 -2.35 -16.52 10.55
CA GLN A 260 -1.93 -15.13 10.46
C GLN A 260 -1.15 -14.68 11.70
N SER A 261 -1.55 -15.13 12.89
CA SER A 261 -0.83 -14.84 14.13
C SER A 261 0.56 -15.47 14.14
N HIS A 262 0.70 -16.71 13.65
CA HIS A 262 2.00 -17.37 13.50
C HIS A 262 2.88 -16.68 12.47
N GLN A 263 2.31 -16.26 11.34
CA GLN A 263 3.01 -15.45 10.33
C GLN A 263 3.55 -14.15 10.93
N LEU A 264 2.72 -13.40 11.65
CA LEU A 264 3.15 -12.16 12.31
C LEU A 264 4.28 -12.40 13.33
N MET A 265 4.21 -13.49 14.10
CA MET A 265 5.29 -13.86 15.03
C MET A 265 6.59 -14.16 14.28
N TRP A 266 6.52 -14.88 13.16
CA TRP A 266 7.69 -15.14 12.31
C TRP A 266 8.28 -13.85 11.74
N VAL A 267 7.45 -12.94 11.19
CA VAL A 267 7.91 -11.63 10.71
C VAL A 267 8.62 -10.86 11.81
N ARG A 268 8.00 -10.76 13.00
CA ARG A 268 8.61 -10.06 14.15
C ARG A 268 9.94 -10.68 14.56
N ALA A 269 10.04 -12.00 14.57
CA ALA A 269 11.24 -12.71 15.03
C ALA A 269 12.39 -12.72 14.01
N LYS A 270 12.10 -12.63 12.72
CA LYS A 270 13.09 -12.82 11.65
C LYS A 270 13.38 -11.58 10.81
N HIS A 271 12.45 -10.63 10.76
CA HIS A 271 12.49 -9.53 9.80
C HIS A 271 12.44 -8.15 10.45
N MET A 272 11.93 -8.02 11.69
CA MET A 272 11.85 -6.72 12.39
C MET A 272 13.25 -6.20 12.74
N VAL A 273 13.57 -4.99 12.28
CA VAL A 273 14.84 -4.31 12.54
C VAL A 273 14.70 -3.13 13.50
N TYR A 274 13.50 -2.53 13.59
CA TYR A 274 13.19 -1.48 14.55
C TYR A 274 11.72 -1.58 14.98
N ASP A 275 11.47 -1.41 16.28
CA ASP A 275 10.12 -1.33 16.84
C ASP A 275 10.09 -0.26 17.92
N TYR A 276 9.29 0.80 17.71
CA TYR A 276 9.14 1.89 18.66
C TYR A 276 8.76 1.41 20.08
N CYS A 277 8.05 0.28 20.21
CA CYS A 277 7.71 -0.31 21.50
C CYS A 277 8.93 -0.74 22.33
N ASN A 278 10.07 -1.00 21.67
CA ASN A 278 11.31 -1.44 22.28
C ASN A 278 12.39 -0.34 22.32
N ASP A 279 12.11 0.85 21.79
CA ASP A 279 13.05 1.97 21.79
C ASP A 279 12.93 2.77 23.11
N ALA A 280 13.64 2.29 24.13
CA ALA A 280 13.70 2.97 25.43
C ALA A 280 14.44 4.32 25.38
N SER A 281 15.22 4.59 24.32
CA SER A 281 15.92 5.87 24.16
C SER A 281 14.96 6.98 23.75
N ARG A 282 14.04 6.66 22.82
CA ARG A 282 12.99 7.57 22.37
C ARG A 282 11.79 7.58 23.31
N PHE A 283 11.47 6.44 23.92
CA PHE A 283 10.36 6.28 24.84
C PHE A 283 10.84 5.77 26.21
N PRO A 284 11.33 6.67 27.09
CA PRO A 284 11.68 6.30 28.46
C PRO A 284 10.52 5.68 29.23
N VAL A 285 9.28 6.04 28.86
CA VAL A 285 8.04 5.38 29.30
C VAL A 285 7.45 4.65 28.11
N THR A 286 7.31 3.33 28.21
CA THR A 286 6.74 2.49 27.16
C THR A 286 5.33 2.95 26.77
N PRO A 287 5.04 3.16 25.47
CA PRO A 287 3.70 3.52 25.02
C PRO A 287 2.63 2.52 25.50
N LEU A 288 1.44 3.02 25.86
CA LEU A 288 0.41 2.25 26.56
C LEU A 288 -0.07 1.04 25.74
N GLU A 289 -0.17 1.21 24.42
CA GLU A 289 -0.50 0.15 23.45
C GLU A 289 0.52 -0.99 23.46
N CYS A 290 1.80 -0.69 23.64
CA CYS A 290 2.89 -1.67 23.64
C CYS A 290 2.84 -2.59 24.87
N LEU A 291 2.31 -2.10 26.01
CA LEU A 291 2.10 -2.91 27.22
C LEU A 291 1.09 -4.03 27.00
N HIS A 292 0.26 -3.91 25.96
CA HIS A 292 -0.78 -4.88 25.62
C HIS A 292 -0.43 -5.72 24.39
N HIS A 293 0.60 -5.34 23.64
CA HIS A 293 1.13 -6.10 22.50
C HIS A 293 1.99 -7.30 22.88
N ARG A 294 2.36 -7.45 24.17
CA ARG A 294 3.08 -8.63 24.65
C ARG A 294 2.18 -9.86 24.52
N HIS A 295 2.27 -10.52 23.37
CA HIS A 295 1.96 -11.93 23.27
C HIS A 295 2.72 -12.62 24.40
N ARG A 296 1.97 -13.14 25.39
CA ARG A 296 2.52 -14.16 26.27
C ARG A 296 2.90 -15.30 25.33
N LEU A 297 4.20 -15.43 25.07
CA LEU A 297 4.78 -16.68 24.59
C LEU A 297 4.40 -17.71 25.66
N LEU A 298 3.35 -18.47 25.39
CA LEU A 298 3.04 -19.72 26.07
C LEU A 298 3.52 -20.84 25.17
#